data_AF-A0A528TIZ6-F1
#
_entry.id   AF-A0A528TIZ6-F1
#
_cell.length_a   1.000
_cell.length_b   1.000
_cell.length_c   1.000
_cell.angle_alpha   90.00
_cell.angle_beta   90.00
_cell.angle_gamma   90.00
#
_symmetry.space_group_name_H-M   'P 1'
#
loop_
_entity.id
_entity.type
_entity.pdbx_description
1 polymer ?
#
loop_
_entity_poly.entity_id
_entity_poly.type
_entity_poly.pdbx_seq_one_letter_code
_entity_poly.pdbx_strand_id
1 'polypeptide(L)' 'LAEKLQTAGAKFYEWGVPQGFEGHLGDKEAIYRFVASFATTTQEIDRLGQLLSQ' A
#
# COMPACT_ATOMS: atom_id res chain seq x y z
N LEU A 1 -7.65 7.22 -0.09
CA LEU A 1 -7.57 5.81 -0.54
C LEU A 1 -6.89 4.93 0.51
N ALA A 2 -5.67 5.28 0.95
CA ALA A 2 -4.93 4.53 1.96
C ALA A 2 -5.75 4.22 3.23
N GLU A 3 -6.38 5.22 3.86
CA GLU A 3 -7.24 4.99 5.05
C GLU A 3 -8.40 4.02 4.78
N LYS A 4 -8.99 4.07 3.58
CA LYS A 4 -10.07 3.15 3.18
C LYS A 4 -9.57 1.71 3.08
N LEU A 5 -8.37 1.51 2.52
CA LEU A 5 -7.73 0.19 2.42
C LEU A 5 -7.37 -0.37 3.80
N GLN A 6 -6.84 0.46 4.71
CA GLN A 6 -6.55 0.03 6.08
C GLN A 6 -7.83 -0.35 6.83
N THR A 7 -8.90 0.42 6.67
CA THR A 7 -10.23 0.12 7.25
C THR A 7 -10.80 -1.19 6.71
N ALA A 8 -10.53 -1.51 5.44
CA ALA A 8 -10.90 -2.78 4.82
C ALA A 8 -10.03 -3.98 5.24
N GLY A 9 -9.06 -3.78 6.15
CA GLY A 9 -8.22 -4.81 6.73
C GLY A 9 -6.85 -4.99 6.06
N ALA A 10 -6.50 -4.17 5.07
CA ALA A 10 -5.17 -4.23 4.45
C ALA A 10 -4.10 -3.72 5.43
N LYS A 11 -3.04 -4.51 5.62
CA LYS A 11 -1.92 -4.15 6.50
C LYS A 11 -0.75 -3.59 5.70
N PHE A 12 -0.50 -2.30 5.87
CA PHE A 12 0.65 -1.61 5.30
C PHE A 12 1.01 -0.41 6.17
N TYR A 13 2.22 0.10 5.99
CA TYR A 13 2.73 1.24 6.74
C TYR A 13 3.19 2.31 5.76
N GLU A 14 3.07 3.57 6.16
CA GLU A 14 3.72 4.65 5.43
C GLU A 14 5.22 4.40 5.40
N TRP A 15 5.79 4.48 4.21
CA TRP A 15 7.23 4.44 4.02
C TRP A 15 7.65 5.85 3.63
N GLY A 16 8.36 6.53 4.53
CA GLY A 16 9.01 7.79 4.18
C GLY A 16 9.93 7.62 2.96
N VAL A 17 10.28 8.73 2.31
CA VAL A 17 11.12 8.71 1.11
C VAL A 17 12.42 7.93 1.38
N PRO A 18 12.69 6.82 0.66
CA PRO A 18 13.88 6.02 0.88
C PRO A 18 15.16 6.84 0.64
N GLN A 19 16.21 6.56 1.42
CA GLN A 19 17.51 7.19 1.20
C GLN A 19 18.04 6.80 -0.20
N GLY A 20 18.23 7.79 -1.08
CA GLY A 20 18.62 7.58 -2.47
C GLY A 20 17.46 7.57 -3.47
N PHE A 21 16.23 7.86 -3.05
CA PHE A 21 15.14 8.14 -3.98
C PHE A 21 15.37 9.52 -4.61
N GLU A 22 15.80 9.54 -5.87
CA GLU A 22 16.06 10.77 -6.64
C GLU A 22 14.78 11.39 -7.23
N GLY A 23 13.64 10.71 -7.09
CA GLY A 23 12.33 11.22 -7.49
C GLY A 23 11.80 12.26 -6.51
N HIS A 24 10.98 13.19 -7.01
CA HIS A 24 10.17 14.05 -6.14
C HIS A 24 8.82 13.38 -5.89
N LEU A 25 8.42 13.30 -4.63
CA LEU A 25 7.02 13.07 -4.28
C LEU A 25 6.26 14.38 -4.46
N GLY A 26 5.20 14.37 -5.25
CA GLY A 26 4.27 15.50 -5.32
C GLY A 26 3.50 15.68 -4.01
N ASP A 27 2.88 16.86 -3.83
CA ASP A 27 2.15 17.26 -2.60
C ASP A 27 0.99 16.32 -2.20
N LYS A 28 0.59 15.40 -3.07
CA LYS A 28 -0.49 14.42 -2.86
C LYS A 28 -0.06 12.98 -3.10
N GLU A 29 1.23 12.75 -3.19
CA GLU A 29 1.80 11.43 -3.36
C GLU A 29 2.34 10.93 -2.03
N ALA A 30 2.27 9.62 -1.81
CA ALA A 30 2.77 8.97 -0.62
C ALA A 30 3.22 7.56 -0.99
N ILE A 31 4.28 7.09 -0.33
CA ILE A 31 4.79 5.74 -0.52
C ILE A 31 4.31 4.90 0.66
N TYR A 32 3.78 3.71 0.35
CA TYR A 32 3.32 2.75 1.34
C TYR A 32 4.00 1.41 1.13
N ARG A 33 4.39 0.76 2.23
CA ARG A 33 4.95 -0.59 2.22
C ARG A 33 3.92 -1.61 2.64
N PHE A 34 3.52 -2.46 1.70
CA PHE A 34 2.76 -3.66 1.99
C PHE A 34 3.69 -4.73 2.56
N VAL A 35 3.27 -5.39 3.64
CA VAL A 35 4.02 -6.49 4.26
C VAL A 35 3.31 -7.79 3.92
N ALA A 36 3.70 -8.41 2.82
CA ALA A 36 3.31 -9.78 2.52
C ALA A 36 4.13 -10.75 3.37
N SER A 37 3.50 -11.83 3.82
CA SER A 37 4.15 -12.92 4.56
C SER A 37 3.76 -14.26 3.97
N PHE A 38 4.32 -15.36 4.47
CA PHE A 38 3.90 -16.72 4.06
C PHE A 38 2.42 -17.01 4.30
N ALA A 39 1.77 -16.25 5.20
CA ALA A 39 0.33 -16.36 5.45
C ALA A 39 -0.52 -15.58 4.42
N THR A 40 0.08 -14.73 3.59
CA THR A 40 -0.66 -13.95 2.59
C THR A 40 -1.14 -14.85 1.46
N THR A 41 -2.45 -14.85 1.24
CA THR A 41 -3.15 -15.68 0.26
C THR A 41 -3.40 -14.92 -1.04
N THR A 42 -3.59 -15.67 -2.14
CA THR A 42 -3.97 -15.08 -3.44
C THR A 42 -5.28 -14.30 -3.35
N GLN A 43 -6.25 -14.80 -2.57
CA GLN A 43 -7.55 -14.13 -2.38
C GLN A 43 -7.41 -12.76 -1.71
N GLU A 44 -6.45 -12.59 -0.79
CA GLU A 44 -6.16 -11.29 -0.18
C GLU A 44 -5.57 -10.29 -1.19
N ILE A 45 -4.73 -10.78 -2.12
CA ILE A 45 -4.21 -9.97 -3.22
C ILE A 45 -5.32 -9.57 -4.19
N ASP A 46 -6.20 -10.51 -4.55
CA ASP A 46 -7.34 -10.23 -5.44
C ASP A 46 -8.28 -9.17 -4.84
N ARG A 47 -8.59 -9.28 -3.54
CA ARG A 47 -9.40 -8.29 -2.83
C ARG A 47 -8.74 -6.92 -2.82
N LEU A 48 -7.42 -6.86 -2.59
CA LEU A 48 -6.67 -5.60 -2.68
C LEU A 48 -6.79 -4.99 -4.09
N GLY A 49 -6.63 -5.80 -5.14
CA GLY A 49 -6.79 -5.37 -6.52
C GLY A 49 -8.17 -4.76 -6.80
N GLN A 50 -9.24 -5.41 -6.33
CA GLN A 50 -10.60 -4.89 -6.46
C GLN A 50 -10.78 -3.53 -5.78
N LEU A 51 -10.22 -3.34 -4.58
CA LEU A 51 -10.30 -2.08 -3.84
C LEU A 51 -9.50 -0.94 -4.49
N LEU A 52 -8.41 -1.27 -5.21
CA LEU A 52 -7.59 -0.29 -5.93
C LEU A 52 -8.20 0.14 -7.26
N SER A 53 -9.02 -0.70 -7.88
CA SER A 53 -9.67 -0.42 -9.16
C SER A 53 -11.00 0.35 -9.06
N GLN A 54 -11.41 0.78 -7.85
CA GLN A 54 -12.60 1.61 -7.62
C GLN A 54 -12.27 3.10 -7.64
#